data_AF-A0A4D6HRY3-F1
#
_entry.id   AF-A0A4D6HRY3-F1
#
_cell.length_a   1.000
_cell.length_b   1.000
_cell.length_c   1.000
_cell.angle_alpha   90.00
_cell.angle_beta   90.00
_cell.angle_gamma   90.00
#
_symmetry.space_group_name_H-M   'P 1'
#
loop_
_entity.id
_entity.type
_entity.pdbx_description
1 polymer ?
#
loop_
_entity_poly.entity_id
_entity_poly.type
_entity_poly.pdbx_seq_one_letter_code
_entity_poly.pdbx_strand_id
1 'polypeptide(L)'
;MKKIELETPIDEMSEADLRETFSQVMDAHEENITAYSELEETAGKATEYAEHIEDLESDLEAARAYFSEKASTVTNIDQELLAQRFSMGELVEMTGRADEAAEARFSEEQEATEQEADEGAVDEPETVFADKPQKSPAFSSDALESRKEAARARLSSVGGISL
;
A
#
# COMPACT_ATOMS: atom_id res chain seq x y z
N MET A 1 -9.41 36.57 28.37
CA MET A 1 -9.86 37.97 28.37
C MET A 1 -9.84 38.50 29.79
N LYS A 2 -9.05 39.55 30.04
CA LYS A 2 -9.07 40.29 31.29
C LYS A 2 -10.40 41.04 31.39
N LYS A 3 -11.03 40.90 32.55
CA LYS A 3 -12.24 41.62 32.92
C LYS A 3 -11.88 42.56 34.06
N ILE A 4 -12.44 43.75 34.05
CA ILE A 4 -12.34 44.69 35.16
C ILE A 4 -13.64 44.61 35.94
N GLU A 5 -13.51 44.29 37.21
CA GLU A 5 -14.61 44.29 38.16
C GLU A 5 -14.57 45.62 38.91
N LEU A 6 -15.69 46.35 38.91
CA LEU A 6 -15.83 47.59 39.65
C LEU A 6 -16.43 47.25 41.02
N GLU A 7 -15.66 47.47 42.09
CA GLU A 7 -16.13 47.27 43.47
C GLU A 7 -17.11 48.37 43.92
N THR A 8 -16.99 49.57 43.33
CA THR A 8 -17.82 50.75 43.65
C THR A 8 -18.62 51.18 42.41
N PRO A 9 -19.92 51.52 42.55
CA PRO A 9 -20.70 52.10 41.44
C PRO A 9 -20.05 53.39 40.93
N ILE A 10 -20.06 53.59 39.60
CA ILE A 10 -19.42 54.72 38.91
C ILE A 10 -19.89 56.08 39.49
N ASP A 11 -21.16 56.17 39.89
CA ASP A 11 -21.78 57.41 40.42
C ASP A 11 -21.26 57.78 41.83
N GLU A 12 -20.61 56.85 42.52
CA GLU A 12 -20.06 57.00 43.87
C GLU A 12 -18.52 57.13 43.88
N MET A 13 -17.88 57.03 42.72
CA MET A 13 -16.43 57.13 42.58
C MET A 13 -15.95 58.58 42.51
N SER A 14 -14.78 58.87 43.12
CA SER A 14 -14.15 60.17 42.97
C SER A 14 -13.58 60.35 41.56
N GLU A 15 -13.35 61.60 41.12
CA GLU A 15 -12.75 61.86 39.80
C GLU A 15 -11.37 61.20 39.66
N ALA A 16 -10.61 61.08 40.75
CA ALA A 16 -9.32 60.39 40.74
C ALA A 16 -9.50 58.89 40.48
N ASP A 17 -10.44 58.24 41.16
CA ASP A 17 -10.71 56.81 41.02
C ASP A 17 -11.30 56.48 39.64
N LEU A 18 -12.11 57.38 39.09
CA LEU A 18 -12.64 57.27 37.72
C LEU A 18 -11.53 57.33 36.67
N ARG A 19 -10.53 58.20 36.86
CA ARG A 19 -9.37 58.25 35.95
C ARG A 19 -8.49 57.01 36.07
N GLU A 20 -8.30 56.51 37.28
CA GLU A 20 -7.52 55.30 37.52
C GLU A 20 -8.20 54.07 36.90
N THR A 21 -9.49 53.86 37.17
CA THR A 21 -10.26 52.77 36.57
C THR A 21 -10.32 52.87 35.04
N PHE A 22 -10.45 54.09 34.48
CA PHE A 22 -10.37 54.28 33.04
C PHE A 22 -8.99 53.90 32.46
N SER A 23 -7.90 54.24 33.15
CA SER A 23 -6.55 53.80 32.76
C SER A 23 -6.45 52.27 32.77
N GLN A 24 -6.93 51.64 33.85
CA GLN A 24 -6.92 50.18 33.95
C GLN A 24 -7.75 49.53 32.84
N VAL A 25 -8.91 50.09 32.47
CA VAL A 25 -9.75 49.60 31.36
C VAL A 25 -9.00 49.68 30.04
N MET A 26 -8.27 50.76 29.79
CA MET A 26 -7.46 50.90 28.58
C MET A 26 -6.32 49.89 28.54
N ASP A 27 -5.60 49.71 29.65
CA ASP A 27 -4.52 48.73 29.75
C ASP A 27 -5.06 47.30 29.51
N ALA A 28 -6.17 46.95 30.16
CA ALA A 28 -6.83 45.66 29.97
C ALA A 28 -7.37 45.47 28.54
N HIS A 29 -7.79 46.55 27.88
CA HIS A 29 -8.23 46.50 26.50
C HIS A 29 -7.06 46.22 25.54
N GLU A 30 -5.93 46.90 25.71
CA GLU A 30 -4.74 46.70 24.90
C GLU A 30 -4.17 45.29 25.06
N GLU A 31 -4.14 44.77 26.28
CA GLU A 31 -3.76 43.38 26.55
C GLU A 31 -4.75 42.38 25.93
N ASN A 32 -6.05 42.67 25.97
CA ASN A 32 -7.06 41.83 25.34
C ASN A 32 -6.95 41.83 23.81
N ILE A 33 -6.65 42.97 23.19
CA ILE A 33 -6.39 43.05 21.74
C ILE A 33 -5.19 42.18 21.37
N THR A 34 -4.10 42.32 22.14
CA THR A 34 -2.87 41.54 21.90
C THR A 34 -3.15 40.05 22.03
N ALA A 35 -3.78 39.63 23.14
CA ALA A 35 -4.15 38.23 23.36
C ALA A 35 -5.12 37.69 22.30
N TYR A 36 -6.03 38.52 21.79
CA TYR A 36 -6.94 38.14 20.72
C TYR A 36 -6.19 37.93 19.40
N SER A 37 -5.26 38.83 19.05
CA SER A 37 -4.43 38.68 17.85
C SER A 37 -3.57 37.42 17.90
N GLU A 38 -2.98 37.11 19.05
CA GLU A 38 -2.24 35.85 19.24
C GLU A 38 -3.15 34.64 19.09
N LEU A 39 -4.36 34.68 19.67
CA LEU A 39 -5.34 33.61 19.52
C LEU A 39 -5.75 33.41 18.06
N GLU A 40 -6.00 34.49 17.32
CA GLU A 40 -6.34 34.44 15.90
C GLU A 40 -5.21 33.82 15.08
N GLU A 41 -3.96 34.17 15.35
CA GLU A 41 -2.79 33.55 14.71
C GLU A 41 -2.72 32.04 15.01
N THR A 42 -2.91 31.64 16.27
CA THR A 42 -2.91 30.22 16.63
C THR A 42 -4.05 29.44 15.99
N ALA A 43 -5.24 30.03 15.89
CA ALA A 43 -6.39 29.43 15.24
C ALA A 43 -6.17 29.27 13.73
N GLY A 44 -5.54 30.26 13.08
CA GLY A 44 -5.11 30.16 11.69
C GLY A 44 -4.18 28.98 11.47
N LYS A 45 -3.10 28.88 12.24
CA LYS A 45 -2.14 27.74 12.17
C LYS A 45 -2.81 26.39 12.44
N ALA A 46 -3.74 26.34 13.40
CA ALA A 46 -4.46 25.10 13.69
C ALA A 46 -5.31 24.63 12.50
N THR A 47 -5.89 25.58 11.75
CA THR A 47 -6.66 25.28 10.53
C THR A 47 -5.74 24.77 9.43
N GLU A 48 -4.59 25.41 9.21
CA GLU A 48 -3.57 24.94 8.25
C GLU A 48 -3.08 23.52 8.57
N TYR A 49 -2.84 23.23 9.86
CA TYR A 49 -2.46 21.87 10.28
C TYR A 49 -3.59 20.86 10.08
N ALA A 50 -4.85 21.24 10.26
CA ALA A 50 -5.98 20.36 10.01
C ALA A 50 -6.07 19.98 8.52
N GLU A 51 -5.97 20.97 7.62
CA GLU A 51 -5.92 20.73 6.18
C GLU A 51 -4.74 19.82 5.80
N HIS A 52 -3.55 20.07 6.37
CA HIS A 52 -2.39 19.23 6.11
C HIS A 52 -2.54 17.78 6.62
N ILE A 53 -3.23 17.57 7.74
CA ILE A 53 -3.53 16.23 8.25
C ILE A 53 -4.49 15.51 7.30
N GLU A 54 -5.54 16.18 6.81
CA GLU A 54 -6.47 15.58 5.84
C GLU A 54 -5.75 15.14 4.55
N ASP A 55 -4.85 15.97 4.03
CA ASP A 55 -4.02 15.62 2.86
C ASP A 55 -3.14 14.39 3.13
N LEU A 56 -2.47 14.34 4.28
CA LEU A 56 -1.62 13.20 4.66
C LEU A 56 -2.43 11.91 4.90
N GLU A 57 -3.63 12.02 5.45
CA GLU A 57 -4.53 10.87 5.62
C GLU A 57 -4.99 10.32 4.26
N SER A 58 -5.32 11.21 3.32
CA SER A 58 -5.65 10.84 1.93
C SER A 58 -4.47 10.16 1.24
N ASP A 59 -3.25 10.71 1.36
CA ASP A 59 -2.03 10.12 0.81
C ASP A 59 -1.74 8.73 1.41
N LEU A 60 -1.94 8.57 2.72
CA LEU A 60 -1.78 7.29 3.41
C LEU A 60 -2.79 6.26 2.88
N GLU A 61 -4.06 6.64 2.74
CA GLU A 61 -5.10 5.75 2.21
C GLU A 61 -4.77 5.31 0.77
N ALA A 62 -4.38 6.24 -0.10
CA ALA A 62 -3.98 5.95 -1.46
C ALA A 62 -2.77 5.01 -1.50
N ALA A 63 -1.76 5.27 -0.68
CA ALA A 63 -0.56 4.45 -0.62
C ALA A 63 -0.87 3.05 -0.05
N ARG A 64 -1.73 2.95 0.97
CA ARG A 64 -2.19 1.67 1.54
C ARG A 64 -2.97 0.85 0.50
N ALA A 65 -3.83 1.48 -0.28
CA ALA A 65 -4.53 0.82 -1.39
C ALA A 65 -3.54 0.27 -2.43
N TYR A 66 -2.55 1.08 -2.83
CA TYR A 66 -1.52 0.67 -3.78
C TYR A 66 -0.69 -0.53 -3.29
N PHE A 67 -0.16 -0.48 -2.07
CA PHE A 67 0.69 -1.57 -1.57
C PHE A 67 -0.10 -2.83 -1.24
N SER A 68 -1.35 -2.71 -0.78
CA SER A 68 -2.22 -3.87 -0.59
C SER A 68 -2.60 -4.54 -1.91
N GLU A 69 -2.85 -3.77 -2.97
CA GLU A 69 -3.08 -4.30 -4.32
C GLU A 69 -1.85 -5.07 -4.79
N LYS A 70 -0.67 -4.44 -4.77
CA LYS A 70 0.58 -5.13 -5.15
C LYS A 70 0.85 -6.37 -4.29
N ALA A 71 0.70 -6.29 -2.98
CA ALA A 71 0.94 -7.43 -2.09
C ALA A 71 -0.07 -8.57 -2.34
N SER A 72 -1.31 -8.26 -2.73
CA SER A 72 -2.32 -9.27 -3.08
C SER A 72 -1.88 -10.12 -4.28
N THR A 73 -1.21 -9.52 -5.27
CA THR A 73 -0.75 -10.23 -6.47
C THR A 73 0.25 -11.36 -6.17
N VAL A 74 1.02 -11.23 -5.09
CA VAL A 74 2.04 -12.21 -4.71
C VAL A 74 1.59 -13.14 -3.60
N THR A 75 0.79 -12.62 -2.65
CA THR A 75 0.31 -13.42 -1.52
C THR A 75 -0.96 -14.20 -1.83
N ASN A 76 -1.70 -13.85 -2.90
CA ASN A 76 -3.06 -14.32 -3.17
C ASN A 76 -4.02 -14.11 -1.98
N ILE A 77 -3.75 -13.09 -1.16
CA ILE A 77 -4.62 -12.66 -0.07
C ILE A 77 -5.46 -11.48 -0.57
N ASP A 78 -6.71 -11.41 -0.12
CA ASP A 78 -7.60 -10.30 -0.44
C ASP A 78 -7.01 -8.93 -0.05
N GLN A 79 -7.13 -7.95 -0.94
CA GLN A 79 -6.59 -6.60 -0.77
C GLN A 79 -7.15 -5.91 0.47
N GLU A 80 -8.44 -6.07 0.75
CA GLU A 80 -9.09 -5.42 1.88
C GLU A 80 -8.62 -6.03 3.20
N LEU A 81 -8.38 -7.35 3.21
CA LEU A 81 -7.81 -8.04 4.36
C LEU A 81 -6.34 -7.64 4.60
N LEU A 82 -5.54 -7.50 3.54
CA LEU A 82 -4.17 -7.01 3.63
C LEU A 82 -4.14 -5.57 4.13
N ALA A 83 -4.98 -4.75 3.51
CA ALA A 83 -5.60 -3.52 3.97
C ALA A 83 -5.58 -3.43 5.49
N GLN A 84 -6.54 -4.11 6.10
CA GLN A 84 -6.91 -3.97 7.50
C GLN A 84 -5.92 -4.60 8.49
N ARG A 85 -5.19 -5.65 8.08
CA ARG A 85 -4.41 -6.48 9.02
C ARG A 85 -2.92 -6.15 9.07
N PHE A 86 -2.38 -5.52 8.04
CA PHE A 86 -0.96 -5.22 7.98
C PHE A 86 -0.72 -3.71 8.06
N SER A 87 0.36 -3.36 8.74
CA SER A 87 0.87 -2.00 8.76
C SER A 87 1.47 -1.63 7.40
N MET A 88 1.56 -0.33 7.14
CA MET A 88 2.14 0.18 5.89
C MET A 88 3.57 -0.34 5.64
N GLY A 89 4.40 -0.40 6.69
CA GLY A 89 5.77 -0.93 6.58
C GLY A 89 5.81 -2.40 6.19
N GLU A 90 4.88 -3.22 6.70
CA GLU A 90 4.76 -4.63 6.33
C GLU A 90 4.25 -4.80 4.90
N LEU A 91 3.27 -3.99 4.48
CA LEU A 91 2.79 -4.00 3.10
C LEU A 91 3.92 -3.63 2.13
N VAL A 92 4.70 -2.59 2.43
CA VAL A 92 5.88 -2.20 1.63
C VAL A 92 6.89 -3.34 1.55
N GLU A 93 7.20 -4.00 2.67
CA GLU A 93 8.15 -5.13 2.68
C GLU A 93 7.63 -6.32 1.85
N MET A 94 6.33 -6.63 1.94
CA MET A 94 5.69 -7.66 1.10
C MET A 94 5.76 -7.30 -0.38
N THR A 95 5.57 -6.03 -0.73
CA THR A 95 5.71 -5.58 -2.12
C THR A 95 7.16 -5.55 -2.61
N GLY A 96 8.13 -5.27 -1.74
CA GLY A 96 9.55 -5.35 -2.10
C GLY A 96 9.96 -6.79 -2.45
N ARG A 97 9.55 -7.76 -1.62
CA ARG A 97 9.75 -9.19 -1.92
C ARG A 97 9.02 -9.63 -3.20
N ALA A 98 7.85 -9.03 -3.47
CA ALA A 98 7.10 -9.28 -4.68
C ALA A 98 7.84 -8.80 -5.94
N ASP A 99 8.35 -7.57 -5.91
CA ASP A 99 9.09 -6.98 -7.02
C ASP A 99 10.40 -7.75 -7.26
N GLU A 100 11.15 -8.14 -6.21
CA GLU A 100 12.33 -9.01 -6.32
C GLU A 100 12.02 -10.39 -6.93
N ALA A 101 10.91 -11.02 -6.53
CA ALA A 101 10.49 -12.30 -7.08
C ALA A 101 10.01 -12.20 -8.55
N ALA A 102 9.43 -11.06 -8.93
CA ALA A 102 9.04 -10.78 -10.31
C ALA A 102 10.28 -10.54 -11.20
N GLU A 103 11.26 -9.78 -10.71
CA GLU A 103 12.53 -9.56 -11.40
C GLU A 103 13.33 -10.86 -11.58
N ALA A 104 13.36 -11.72 -10.56
CA ALA A 104 14.02 -13.03 -10.66
C ALA A 104 13.40 -13.91 -11.76
N ARG A 105 12.07 -13.89 -11.92
CA ARG A 105 11.38 -14.63 -13.01
C ARG A 105 11.65 -14.06 -14.40
N PHE A 106 11.87 -12.75 -14.50
CA PHE A 106 12.22 -12.09 -15.77
C PHE A 106 13.69 -12.35 -16.16
N SER A 107 14.58 -12.52 -15.17
CA SER A 107 16.00 -12.84 -15.38
C SER A 107 16.24 -14.31 -15.73
N GLU A 108 15.48 -15.24 -15.15
CA GLU A 108 15.67 -16.69 -15.37
C GLU A 108 15.26 -17.14 -16.79
N GLU A 109 14.41 -16.39 -17.49
CA GLU A 109 14.04 -16.68 -18.89
C GLU A 109 15.08 -16.17 -19.91
N GLN A 110 16.00 -15.29 -19.51
CA GLN A 110 17.00 -14.70 -20.41
C GLN A 110 18.37 -15.40 -20.32
N GLU A 111 18.66 -16.12 -19.24
CA GLU A 111 19.95 -16.77 -18.97
C GLU A 111 20.01 -18.26 -19.33
N ALA A 112 19.08 -18.74 -20.16
CA ALA A 112 19.06 -20.11 -20.70
C ALA A 112 19.45 -20.18 -22.18
N THR A 113 20.33 -19.29 -22.67
CA THR A 113 20.90 -19.42 -24.03
C THR A 113 22.33 -18.91 -24.17
N GLU A 114 23.22 -19.18 -23.22
CA GLU A 114 24.67 -19.04 -23.47
C GLU A 114 25.39 -20.30 -22.99
N GLN A 115 25.21 -21.39 -23.73
CA GLN A 115 26.09 -22.53 -23.66
C GLN A 115 26.96 -22.51 -24.92
N GLU A 116 28.25 -22.24 -24.71
CA GLU A 116 29.28 -22.15 -25.74
C GLU A 116 29.19 -23.28 -26.77
N ALA A 117 29.12 -22.90 -28.04
CA ALA A 117 29.44 -23.77 -29.16
C ALA A 117 30.41 -23.02 -30.09
N ASP A 118 31.66 -23.41 -29.89
CA ASP A 118 32.82 -23.33 -30.76
C ASP A 118 32.51 -23.60 -32.24
N GLU A 119 33.42 -23.09 -33.08
CA GLU A 119 33.43 -22.92 -34.53
C GLU A 119 32.65 -23.92 -35.41
N GLY A 120 31.95 -23.39 -36.42
CA GLY A 120 31.57 -24.18 -37.59
C GLY A 120 30.51 -23.53 -38.47
N ALA A 121 30.95 -22.76 -39.46
CA ALA A 121 30.11 -22.28 -40.55
C ALA A 121 29.41 -23.44 -41.27
N VAL A 122 28.07 -23.52 -41.23
CA VAL A 122 27.27 -24.22 -42.25
C VAL A 122 25.92 -23.51 -42.41
N ASP A 123 25.68 -23.13 -43.66
CA ASP A 123 24.47 -22.57 -44.27
C ASP A 123 23.28 -23.56 -44.21
N GLU A 124 22.05 -23.05 -44.41
CA GLU A 124 20.74 -23.76 -44.58
C GLU A 124 19.79 -23.91 -43.34
N PRO A 125 18.47 -24.15 -43.55
CA PRO A 125 17.44 -23.12 -43.72
C PRO A 125 16.37 -23.19 -42.61
N GLU A 126 15.47 -22.19 -42.57
CA GLU A 126 14.32 -22.12 -41.65
C GLU A 126 13.51 -23.44 -41.59
N THR A 127 13.62 -24.17 -40.48
CA THR A 127 12.81 -25.38 -40.23
C THR A 127 11.50 -24.99 -39.55
N VAL A 128 10.40 -25.14 -40.29
CA VAL A 128 9.04 -24.99 -39.78
C VAL A 128 8.79 -26.09 -38.74
N PHE A 129 8.15 -25.74 -37.62
CA PHE A 129 7.91 -26.52 -36.38
C PHE A 129 7.46 -28.00 -36.50
N ALA A 130 7.22 -28.51 -37.71
CA ALA A 130 6.80 -29.88 -37.98
C ALA A 130 7.92 -30.93 -37.80
N ASP A 131 9.21 -30.56 -37.88
CA ASP A 131 10.35 -31.49 -37.80
C ASP A 131 11.01 -31.59 -36.42
N LYS A 132 10.38 -31.04 -35.37
CA LYS A 132 10.86 -31.29 -34.01
C LYS A 132 10.61 -32.77 -33.64
N PRO A 133 11.64 -33.52 -33.19
CA PRO A 133 11.44 -34.89 -32.73
C PRO A 133 10.42 -34.89 -31.59
N GLN A 134 9.36 -35.68 -31.75
CA GLN A 134 8.29 -35.82 -30.77
C GLN A 134 8.91 -36.30 -29.44
N LYS A 135 8.98 -35.42 -28.43
CA LYS A 135 9.47 -35.74 -27.06
C LYS A 135 8.45 -36.59 -26.27
N SER A 136 7.61 -37.37 -26.94
CA SER A 136 6.83 -38.40 -26.25
C SER A 136 7.75 -39.61 -26.03
N PRO A 137 7.79 -40.20 -24.82
CA PRO A 137 8.50 -41.47 -24.64
C PRO A 137 7.88 -42.49 -25.60
N ALA A 138 8.69 -43.06 -26.49
CA ALA A 138 8.28 -44.16 -27.34
C ALA A 138 8.02 -45.38 -26.43
N PHE A 139 6.77 -45.56 -26.01
CA PHE A 139 6.38 -46.73 -25.23
C PHE A 139 6.29 -47.93 -26.17
N SER A 140 6.98 -49.02 -25.84
CA SER A 140 6.75 -50.31 -26.48
C SER A 140 5.28 -50.73 -26.32
N SER A 141 4.76 -51.53 -27.26
CA SER A 141 3.39 -52.08 -27.21
C SER A 141 3.06 -52.66 -25.83
N ASP A 142 4.02 -53.34 -25.22
CA ASP A 142 3.87 -54.03 -23.94
C ASP A 142 3.75 -53.04 -22.77
N ALA A 143 4.40 -51.87 -22.87
CA ALA A 143 4.27 -50.79 -21.90
C ALA A 143 2.91 -50.07 -22.01
N LEU A 144 2.29 -50.06 -23.19
CA LEU A 144 0.95 -49.53 -23.39
C LEU A 144 -0.13 -50.48 -22.86
N GLU A 145 0.04 -51.79 -23.06
CA GLU A 145 -0.91 -52.79 -22.54
C GLU A 145 -0.91 -52.85 -21.02
N SER A 146 0.26 -52.90 -20.38
CA SER A 146 0.38 -52.86 -18.92
C SER A 146 -0.22 -51.59 -18.30
N ARG A 147 -0.07 -50.42 -18.96
CA ARG A 147 -0.70 -49.18 -18.51
C ARG A 147 -2.22 -49.17 -18.72
N LYS A 148 -2.73 -49.72 -19.83
CA LYS A 148 -4.17 -49.88 -20.06
C LYS A 148 -4.80 -50.80 -19.02
N GLU A 149 -4.12 -51.88 -18.67
CA GLU A 149 -4.58 -52.83 -17.65
C GLU A 149 -4.56 -52.19 -16.25
N ALA A 150 -3.49 -51.47 -15.91
CA ALA A 150 -3.42 -50.71 -14.65
C ALA A 150 -4.51 -49.62 -14.57
N ALA A 151 -4.81 -48.94 -15.68
CA ALA A 151 -5.89 -47.97 -15.75
C ALA A 151 -7.27 -48.63 -15.59
N ARG A 152 -7.50 -49.78 -16.22
CA ARG A 152 -8.73 -50.58 -16.05
C ARG A 152 -8.90 -51.07 -14.63
N ALA A 153 -7.83 -51.54 -13.98
CA ALA A 153 -7.86 -51.98 -12.58
C ALA A 153 -8.16 -50.82 -11.62
N ARG A 154 -7.63 -49.62 -11.88
CA ARG A 154 -7.97 -48.43 -11.11
C ARG A 154 -9.43 -48.04 -11.31
N LEU A 155 -9.94 -48.08 -12.54
CA LEU A 155 -11.34 -47.77 -12.84
C LEU A 155 -12.30 -48.79 -12.19
N SER A 156 -11.93 -50.08 -12.17
CA SER A 156 -12.74 -51.12 -11.51
C SER A 156 -12.67 -51.08 -9.98
N SER A 157 -11.61 -50.49 -9.39
CA SER A 157 -11.51 -50.26 -7.95
C SER A 157 -12.31 -49.05 -7.44
N VAL A 158 -12.71 -48.14 -8.34
CA VAL A 158 -13.61 -47.04 -8.01
C VAL A 158 -15.04 -47.57 -8.15
N GLY A 159 -15.56 -48.13 -7.05
CA GLY A 159 -16.92 -48.68 -7.00
C GLY A 159 -17.96 -47.63 -7.39
N GLY A 160 -18.63 -47.84 -8.53
CA GLY A 160 -19.77 -47.01 -8.95
C GLY A 160 -19.98 -46.81 -10.45
N ILE A 161 -19.06 -47.22 -11.33
CA ILE A 161 -19.23 -47.09 -12.78
C ILE A 161 -19.16 -48.47 -13.43
N SER A 162 -20.32 -49.07 -13.67
CA SER A 162 -20.41 -50.22 -14.59
C SER A 162 -20.33 -49.71 -16.02
N LEU A 163 -19.50 -50.38 -16.84
CA LEU A 163 -19.49 -50.25 -18.31
C LEU A 163 -20.81 -50.76 -18.91
#